data_AF-A0A534I2N0-F1
#
_entry.id   AF-A0A534I2N0-F1
#
_cell.length_a   1.000
_cell.length_b   1.000
_cell.length_c   1.000
_cell.angle_alpha   90.00
_cell.angle_beta   90.00
_cell.angle_gamma   90.00
#
_symmetry.space_group_name_H-M   'P 1'
#
loop_
_entity.id
_entity.type
_entity.pdbx_description
1 polymer ?
#
loop_
_entity_poly.entity_id
_entity_poly.type
_entity_poly.pdbx_seq_one_letter_code
_entity_poly.pdbx_strand_id
1 'polypeptide(L)'
;MDPDWLPFHPAPRRPRFVPPKGSVDAHCHVFGPGAQFPYAPERRYTPCDAPKTKLWGLRDYLGFERNVIVQATCHGADNRALVDALRASDGRARGVATVAAGVTERELAALDEAGVRGVRFNFVKRLVDTTPREVLLEIAR
;
A
#
# COMPACT_ATOMS: atom_id res chain seq x y z
N MET A 1 9.29 -11.27 10.34
CA MET A 1 10.13 -10.14 9.87
C MET A 1 11.52 -10.69 9.61
N ASP A 2 12.20 -10.21 8.58
CA ASP A 2 13.58 -10.62 8.30
C ASP A 2 14.53 -10.08 9.39
N PRO A 3 15.62 -10.80 9.74
CA PRO A 3 16.50 -10.41 10.83
C PRO A 3 17.11 -9.01 10.71
N ASP A 4 17.46 -8.58 9.49
CA ASP A 4 18.12 -7.30 9.21
C ASP A 4 17.15 -6.18 8.82
N TRP A 5 15.83 -6.39 9.00
CA TRP A 5 14.85 -5.36 8.68
C TRP A 5 14.99 -4.18 9.63
N LEU A 6 15.25 -2.99 9.09
CA LEU A 6 15.22 -1.74 9.84
C LEU A 6 13.76 -1.24 9.93
N PRO A 7 13.15 -1.21 11.13
CA PRO A 7 11.81 -0.67 11.30
C PRO A 7 11.79 0.84 11.01
N PHE A 8 10.60 1.37 10.70
CA PHE A 8 10.39 2.82 10.68
C PHE A 8 10.75 3.42 12.05
N HIS A 9 11.17 4.69 12.05
CA HIS A 9 11.61 5.36 13.27
C HIS A 9 10.46 5.37 14.32
N PRO A 10 10.66 4.84 15.54
CA PRO A 10 9.56 4.65 16.50
C PRO A 10 9.05 5.97 17.10
N ALA A 11 9.88 7.01 17.11
CA ALA A 11 9.56 8.34 17.62
C ALA A 11 10.04 9.45 16.65
N PRO A 12 9.43 9.59 15.45
CA PRO A 12 9.89 10.58 14.47
C PRO A 12 9.80 11.99 15.06
N ARG A 13 10.68 12.90 14.62
CA ARG A 13 10.58 14.31 15.04
C ARG A 13 9.37 14.98 14.38
N ARG A 14 8.72 15.88 15.11
CA ARG A 14 7.67 16.75 14.54
C ARG A 14 8.30 17.68 13.50
N PRO A 15 7.77 17.72 12.26
CA PRO A 15 8.25 18.66 11.26
C PRO A 15 8.06 20.12 11.72
N ARG A 16 9.01 21.00 11.38
CA ARG A 16 8.83 22.46 11.55
C ARG A 16 7.88 23.04 10.50
N PHE A 17 7.85 22.41 9.32
CA PHE A 17 6.91 22.75 8.26
C PHE A 17 5.54 22.16 8.58
N VAL A 18 4.50 22.99 8.49
CA VAL A 18 3.11 22.54 8.64
C VAL A 18 2.51 22.44 7.25
N PRO A 19 2.10 21.24 6.79
CA PRO A 19 1.42 21.10 5.51
C PRO A 19 0.14 21.94 5.46
N PRO A 20 -0.21 22.54 4.30
CA PRO A 20 -1.48 23.22 4.14
C PRO A 20 -2.67 22.31 4.43
N LYS A 21 -3.82 22.91 4.79
CA LYS A 21 -5.09 22.19 4.92
C LYS A 21 -5.39 21.38 3.64
N GLY A 22 -5.89 20.16 3.79
CA GLY A 22 -6.17 19.26 2.67
C GLY A 22 -4.96 18.53 2.09
N SER A 23 -3.76 18.72 2.65
CA SER A 23 -2.54 18.04 2.17
C SER A 23 -2.67 16.52 2.17
N VAL A 24 -2.11 15.91 1.12
CA VAL A 24 -2.14 14.46 0.88
C VAL A 24 -0.72 13.91 0.90
N ASP A 25 -0.47 12.93 1.76
CA ASP A 25 0.69 12.06 1.60
C ASP A 25 0.36 11.04 0.52
N ALA A 26 0.87 11.28 -0.69
CA ALA A 26 0.48 10.56 -1.90
C ALA A 26 1.25 9.23 -2.11
N HIS A 27 2.12 8.83 -1.19
CA HIS A 27 2.84 7.57 -1.32
C HIS A 27 3.25 6.99 0.04
N CYS A 28 2.39 6.14 0.60
CA CYS A 28 2.68 5.38 1.81
C CYS A 28 2.19 3.94 1.70
N HIS A 29 2.53 3.11 2.69
CA HIS A 29 2.20 1.68 2.70
C HIS A 29 1.62 1.27 4.06
N VAL A 30 0.85 0.20 4.06
CA VAL A 30 0.54 -0.59 5.25
C VAL A 30 1.19 -1.96 5.12
N PHE A 31 1.71 -2.49 6.23
CA PHE A 31 2.27 -3.83 6.30
C PHE A 31 1.49 -4.65 7.34
N GLY A 32 0.71 -5.61 6.87
CA GLY A 32 0.04 -6.55 7.76
C GLY A 32 -1.08 -5.86 8.58
N PRO A 33 -1.42 -6.40 9.77
CA PRO A 33 -0.64 -7.38 10.52
C PRO A 33 -0.57 -8.75 9.84
N GLY A 34 0.60 -9.39 9.84
CA GLY A 34 0.83 -10.66 9.12
C GLY A 34 -0.11 -11.81 9.53
N ALA A 35 -0.64 -11.77 10.75
CA ALA A 35 -1.61 -12.74 11.24
C ALA A 35 -3.01 -12.59 10.63
N GLN A 36 -3.37 -11.40 10.15
CA GLN A 36 -4.67 -11.10 9.51
C GLN A 36 -4.53 -11.02 7.99
N PHE A 37 -3.42 -10.44 7.54
CA PHE A 37 -3.07 -10.27 6.13
C PHE A 37 -1.69 -10.89 5.91
N PRO A 38 -1.63 -12.20 5.61
CA PRO A 38 -0.37 -12.90 5.37
C PRO A 38 0.42 -12.25 4.24
N TYR A 39 1.73 -12.16 4.41
CA TYR A 39 2.62 -11.68 3.37
C TYR A 39 2.74 -12.71 2.23
N ALA A 40 2.95 -12.23 1.02
CA ALA A 40 3.02 -13.05 -0.18
C ALA A 40 4.19 -14.07 -0.09
N PRO A 41 4.01 -15.32 -0.56
CA PRO A 41 5.08 -16.32 -0.61
C PRO A 41 6.31 -15.85 -1.42
N GLU A 42 6.08 -15.13 -2.52
CA GLU A 42 7.08 -14.62 -3.46
C GLU A 42 7.77 -13.32 -3.02
N ARG A 43 7.46 -12.79 -1.83
CA ARG A 43 8.01 -11.53 -1.34
C ARG A 43 9.55 -11.57 -1.28
N ARG A 44 10.18 -10.45 -1.64
CA ARG A 44 11.64 -10.25 -1.53
C ARG A 44 12.10 -9.81 -0.13
N TYR A 45 11.17 -9.47 0.75
CA TYR A 45 11.43 -9.09 2.14
C TYR A 45 10.20 -9.32 3.01
N THR A 46 10.41 -9.54 4.31
CA THR A 46 9.36 -9.61 5.34
C THR A 46 9.51 -8.44 6.31
N PRO A 47 8.63 -7.42 6.27
CA PRO A 47 8.74 -6.25 7.13
C PRO A 47 8.26 -6.52 8.56
N CYS A 48 8.46 -5.53 9.45
CA CYS A 48 7.68 -5.41 10.68
C CYS A 48 6.22 -5.03 10.37
N ASP A 49 5.29 -5.38 11.25
CA ASP A 49 3.90 -4.94 11.11
C ASP A 49 3.76 -3.41 11.28
N ALA A 50 3.13 -2.81 10.28
CA ALA A 50 2.79 -1.40 10.15
C ALA A 50 1.31 -1.26 9.75
N PRO A 51 0.36 -1.56 10.66
CA PRO A 51 -1.06 -1.54 10.35
C PRO A 51 -1.59 -0.12 10.11
N LYS A 52 -2.80 -0.05 9.53
CA LYS A 52 -3.53 1.21 9.26
C LYS A 52 -3.58 2.20 10.43
N THR A 53 -3.73 1.71 11.66
CA THR A 53 -3.79 2.54 12.86
C THR A 53 -2.48 3.28 13.12
N LYS A 54 -1.32 2.64 12.87
CA LYS A 54 -0.02 3.31 12.92
C LYS A 54 0.12 4.35 11.82
N LEU A 55 -0.34 4.04 10.60
CA LEU A 55 -0.30 4.98 9.49
C LEU A 55 -1.15 6.23 9.78
N TRP A 56 -2.36 6.09 10.32
CA TRP A 56 -3.19 7.24 10.70
C TRP A 56 -2.54 8.08 11.79
N GLY A 57 -1.99 7.45 12.83
CA GLY A 57 -1.23 8.14 13.87
C GLY A 57 -0.06 8.93 13.30
N LEU A 58 0.67 8.36 12.34
CA LEU A 58 1.75 9.06 11.64
C LEU A 58 1.24 10.21 10.77
N ARG A 59 0.19 9.99 9.97
CA ARG A 59 -0.44 11.02 9.14
C ARG A 59 -0.82 12.24 9.98
N ASP A 60 -1.54 12.02 11.08
CA ASP A 60 -2.02 13.07 11.96
C ASP A 60 -0.85 13.75 12.71
N TYR A 61 0.18 12.98 13.09
CA TYR A 61 1.40 13.52 13.71
C TYR A 61 2.18 14.46 12.78
N LEU A 62 2.28 14.11 11.49
CA LEU A 62 2.99 14.89 10.46
C LEU A 62 2.16 16.06 9.92
N GLY A 63 0.87 16.15 10.24
CA GLY A 63 -0.01 17.25 9.83
C GLY A 63 -0.65 17.07 8.44
N PHE A 64 -0.67 15.84 7.90
CA PHE A 64 -1.42 15.54 6.68
C PHE A 64 -2.89 15.26 7.00
N GLU A 65 -3.79 15.54 6.06
CA GLU A 65 -5.22 15.23 6.24
C GLU A 65 -5.62 13.92 5.56
N ARG A 66 -4.91 13.51 4.50
CA ARG A 66 -5.26 12.36 3.64
C ARG A 66 -4.04 11.55 3.23
N ASN A 67 -4.28 10.32 2.78
CA ASN A 67 -3.26 9.43 2.23
C ASN A 67 -3.64 8.88 0.85
N VAL A 68 -2.64 8.58 0.02
CA VAL A 68 -2.74 7.56 -1.03
C VAL A 68 -1.91 6.35 -0.61
N ILE A 69 -2.59 5.27 -0.27
CA ILE A 69 -1.97 4.04 0.20
C ILE A 69 -1.65 3.16 -1.00
N VAL A 70 -0.37 2.89 -1.20
CA VAL A 70 0.12 2.09 -2.33
C VAL A 70 0.34 0.66 -1.86
N GLN A 71 -0.15 -0.31 -2.62
CA GLN A 71 0.06 -1.73 -2.34
C GLN A 71 1.55 -2.04 -2.20
N ALA A 72 1.90 -2.65 -1.06
CA ALA A 72 3.26 -3.04 -0.76
C ALA A 72 3.60 -4.36 -1.45
N THR A 73 4.80 -4.47 -2.01
CA THR A 73 5.23 -5.69 -2.72
C THR A 73 5.35 -6.91 -1.81
N CYS A 74 5.49 -6.72 -0.50
CA CYS A 74 5.46 -7.82 0.46
C CYS A 74 4.09 -8.51 0.57
N HIS A 75 3.01 -7.88 0.08
CA HIS A 75 1.68 -8.46 -0.03
C HIS A 75 1.35 -8.95 -1.45
N GLY A 76 2.27 -8.82 -2.41
CA GLY A 76 2.03 -9.25 -3.79
C GLY A 76 0.77 -8.60 -4.38
N ALA A 77 -0.06 -9.40 -5.07
CA ALA A 77 -1.36 -9.00 -5.59
C ALA A 77 -2.52 -9.19 -4.58
N ASP A 78 -2.24 -9.62 -3.34
CA ASP A 78 -3.25 -9.67 -2.28
C ASP A 78 -3.45 -8.27 -1.67
N ASN A 79 -4.46 -7.57 -2.16
CA ASN A 79 -4.76 -6.19 -1.75
C ASN A 79 -5.58 -6.12 -0.45
N ARG A 80 -5.79 -7.21 0.30
CA ARG A 80 -6.69 -7.21 1.48
C ARG A 80 -6.27 -6.22 2.57
N ALA A 81 -4.97 -6.10 2.86
CA ALA A 81 -4.45 -5.11 3.82
C ALA A 81 -4.70 -3.67 3.35
N LEU A 82 -4.52 -3.40 2.05
CA LEU A 82 -4.83 -2.11 1.44
C LEU A 82 -6.33 -1.80 1.55
N VAL A 83 -7.20 -2.72 1.10
CA VAL A 83 -8.66 -2.56 1.10
C VAL A 83 -9.19 -2.32 2.51
N ASP A 84 -8.69 -3.07 3.50
CA ASP A 84 -9.04 -2.88 4.91
C ASP A 84 -8.66 -1.49 5.44
N ALA A 85 -7.49 -0.98 5.04
CA ALA A 85 -7.05 0.37 5.40
C ALA A 85 -7.91 1.46 4.75
N LEU A 86 -8.32 1.29 3.49
CA LEU A 86 -9.16 2.25 2.77
C LEU A 86 -10.58 2.32 3.34
N ARG A 87 -11.20 1.15 3.59
CA ARG A 87 -12.55 1.07 4.17
C ARG A 87 -12.63 1.69 5.56
N ALA A 88 -11.55 1.57 6.35
CA ALA A 88 -11.49 2.14 7.69
C ALA A 88 -10.96 3.60 7.71
N SER A 89 -10.71 4.21 6.56
CA SER A 89 -10.10 5.56 6.48
C SER A 89 -11.07 6.72 6.70
N ASP A 90 -12.37 6.45 6.80
CA ASP A 90 -13.43 7.47 6.87
C ASP A 90 -13.35 8.48 5.70
N GLY A 91 -13.13 7.96 4.48
CA GLY A 91 -12.98 8.76 3.26
C GLY A 91 -11.68 9.56 3.14
N ARG A 92 -10.75 9.42 4.10
CA ARG A 92 -9.46 10.15 4.11
C ARG A 92 -8.34 9.43 3.35
N ALA A 93 -8.63 8.32 2.65
CA ALA A 93 -7.65 7.63 1.82
C ALA A 93 -8.17 7.18 0.45
N ARG A 94 -7.24 7.11 -0.51
CA ARG A 94 -7.38 6.40 -1.80
C ARG A 94 -6.26 5.38 -1.95
N GLY A 95 -6.43 4.42 -2.85
CA GLY A 95 -5.50 3.31 -3.02
C GLY A 95 -4.88 3.19 -4.41
N VAL A 96 -3.69 2.59 -4.48
CA VAL A 96 -3.11 2.05 -5.71
C VAL A 96 -2.85 0.56 -5.50
N ALA A 97 -3.50 -0.30 -6.27
CA ALA A 97 -3.43 -1.76 -6.13
C ALA A 97 -2.30 -2.39 -6.96
N THR A 98 -1.96 -3.63 -6.63
CA THR A 98 -1.26 -4.55 -7.55
C THR A 98 -2.26 -5.60 -7.98
N VAL A 99 -2.43 -5.83 -9.28
CA VAL A 99 -3.32 -6.86 -9.82
C VAL A 99 -2.53 -7.84 -10.67
N ALA A 100 -3.01 -9.08 -10.75
CA ALA A 100 -2.41 -10.12 -11.59
C ALA A 100 -3.04 -10.14 -12.99
N ALA A 101 -2.42 -10.88 -13.92
CA ALA A 101 -3.04 -11.24 -15.18
C ALA A 101 -4.38 -11.96 -14.93
N GLY A 102 -5.36 -11.75 -15.80
CA GLY A 102 -6.70 -12.33 -15.63
C GLY A 102 -7.56 -11.72 -14.51
N VAL A 103 -7.16 -10.57 -13.92
CA VAL A 103 -8.05 -9.81 -13.04
C VAL A 103 -9.36 -9.49 -13.77
N THR A 104 -10.49 -9.72 -13.12
CA THR A 104 -11.81 -9.53 -13.72
C THR A 104 -12.35 -8.12 -13.50
N GLU A 105 -13.24 -7.67 -14.38
CA GLU A 105 -14.00 -6.42 -14.21
C GLU A 105 -14.70 -6.33 -12.85
N ARG A 106 -15.22 -7.47 -12.36
CA ARG A 106 -15.86 -7.55 -11.04
C ARG A 106 -14.88 -7.29 -9.90
N GLU A 107 -13.66 -7.79 -10.01
CA GLU A 107 -12.59 -7.55 -9.02
C GLU A 107 -12.10 -6.11 -9.09
N LEU A 108 -11.95 -5.54 -10.29
CA LEU A 108 -11.62 -4.13 -10.49
C LEU A 108 -12.69 -3.20 -9.91
N ALA A 109 -13.97 -3.50 -10.14
CA ALA A 109 -15.09 -2.76 -9.56
C ALA A 109 -15.09 -2.83 -8.03
N ALA A 110 -14.81 -3.99 -7.44
CA ALA A 110 -14.71 -4.14 -5.99
C ALA A 110 -13.53 -3.33 -5.40
N LEU A 111 -12.40 -3.25 -6.11
CA LEU A 111 -11.27 -2.40 -5.74
C LEU A 111 -11.64 -0.91 -5.84
N ASP A 112 -12.33 -0.50 -6.90
CA ASP A 112 -12.80 0.88 -7.06
C ASP A 112 -13.77 1.29 -5.95
N GLU A 113 -14.75 0.43 -5.63
CA GLU A 113 -15.70 0.65 -4.55
C GLU A 113 -14.98 0.80 -3.19
N ALA A 114 -13.93 0.00 -2.95
CA ALA A 114 -13.10 0.12 -1.76
C ALA A 114 -12.26 1.41 -1.71
N GLY A 115 -12.10 2.13 -2.82
CA GLY A 115 -11.36 3.39 -2.91
C GLY A 115 -10.04 3.33 -3.68
N VAL A 116 -9.74 2.23 -4.38
CA VAL A 116 -8.58 2.14 -5.28
C VAL A 116 -8.83 2.96 -6.55
N ARG A 117 -7.84 3.71 -7.03
CA ARG A 117 -7.95 4.57 -8.21
C ARG A 117 -6.82 4.39 -9.23
N GLY A 118 -6.05 3.32 -9.09
CA GLY A 118 -5.00 2.97 -10.04
C GLY A 118 -4.31 1.66 -9.69
N VAL A 119 -3.47 1.21 -10.62
CA VAL A 119 -2.63 0.02 -10.47
C VAL A 119 -1.15 0.39 -10.54
N ARG A 120 -0.30 -0.35 -9.85
CA ARG A 120 1.15 -0.15 -9.84
C ARG A 120 1.88 -1.26 -10.58
N PHE A 121 2.58 -0.89 -11.65
CA PHE A 121 3.60 -1.74 -12.27
C PHE A 121 4.97 -1.45 -11.65
N ASN A 122 5.66 -2.49 -11.21
CA ASN A 122 6.98 -2.37 -10.61
C ASN A 122 8.02 -3.08 -11.48
N PHE A 123 9.05 -2.36 -11.89
CA PHE A 123 10.14 -2.88 -12.74
C PHE A 123 11.46 -3.04 -11.98
N VAL A 124 11.47 -2.76 -10.66
CA VAL A 124 12.67 -2.84 -9.83
C VAL A 124 12.91 -4.29 -9.43
N LYS A 125 13.86 -4.94 -10.12
CA LYS A 125 14.20 -6.37 -9.97
C LYS A 125 14.50 -6.84 -8.55
N ARG A 126 14.97 -5.95 -7.64
CA ARG A 126 15.22 -6.32 -6.24
C ARG A 126 13.94 -6.52 -5.41
N LEU A 127 12.80 -6.01 -5.89
CA LEU A 127 11.54 -5.96 -5.15
C LEU A 127 10.49 -6.92 -5.70
N VAL A 128 10.56 -7.23 -7.00
CA VAL A 128 9.60 -8.07 -7.72
C VAL A 128 10.30 -8.84 -8.83
N ASP A 129 9.71 -9.96 -9.24
CA ASP A 129 10.13 -10.67 -10.44
C ASP A 129 9.80 -9.87 -11.71
N THR A 130 10.51 -10.18 -12.79
CA THR A 130 10.26 -9.51 -14.08
C THR A 130 8.95 -10.01 -14.68
N THR A 131 7.97 -9.13 -14.81
CA THR A 131 6.71 -9.41 -15.51
C THR A 131 6.91 -9.23 -17.03
N PRO A 132 6.51 -10.22 -17.87
CA PRO A 132 6.54 -10.07 -19.33
C PRO A 132 5.73 -8.86 -19.80
N ARG A 133 6.17 -8.22 -20.88
CA ARG A 133 5.53 -6.99 -21.41
C ARG A 133 4.09 -7.24 -21.82
N GLU A 134 3.81 -8.41 -22.36
CA GLU A 134 2.50 -8.85 -22.85
C GLU A 134 1.49 -8.90 -21.70
N VAL A 135 1.91 -9.38 -20.53
CA VAL A 135 1.09 -9.41 -19.32
C VAL A 135 0.79 -7.99 -18.81
N LEU A 136 1.78 -7.09 -18.85
CA LEU A 136 1.56 -5.69 -18.46
C LEU A 136 0.57 -4.99 -19.40
N LEU A 137 0.63 -5.29 -20.70
CA LEU A 137 -0.31 -4.78 -21.69
C LEU A 137 -1.71 -5.37 -21.54
N GLU A 138 -1.85 -6.62 -21.10
CA GLU A 138 -3.14 -7.22 -20.78
C GLU A 138 -3.81 -6.46 -19.63
N ILE A 139 -3.08 -6.20 -18.55
CA ILE A 139 -3.60 -5.48 -17.37
C ILE A 139 -3.95 -4.02 -17.68
N ALA A 140 -3.25 -3.40 -18.62
CA ALA A 140 -3.42 -1.98 -18.94
C ALA A 140 -4.55 -1.68 -19.95
N ARG A 141 -5.23 -2.71 -20.47
CA ARG A 141 -6.38 -2.56 -21.37
C ARG A 141 -7.65 -2.19 -20.62
#